data_AF-A0AAW0MCX3-F1
#
_entry.id   AF-A0AAW0MCX3-F1
#
_cell.length_a   1.000
_cell.length_b   1.000
_cell.length_c   1.000
_cell.angle_alpha   90.00
_cell.angle_beta   90.00
_cell.angle_gamma   90.00
#
_symmetry.space_group_name_H-M   'P 1'
#
loop_
_entity.id
_entity.type
_entity.pdbx_description
1 polymer ?
#
loop_
_entity_poly.entity_id
_entity_poly.type
_entity_poly.pdbx_seq_one_letter_code
_entity_poly.pdbx_strand_id
1 'polypeptide(L)'
;MGIVNKCLRALDGRRVHVIERDLTEPDRIVGELLQPGGYLKLVELGLEDCVEEIDAQRVFGYALFKEGKNTKLSYPLEKFHSDASGRSFHNRRFIQRMREKAATLSKYTFLPSYRFTVS
;
A
#
# COMPACT_ATOMS: atom_id res chain seq x y z
N MET A 1 -3.98 5.34 0.91
CA MET A 1 -3.02 6.23 1.62
C MET A 1 -3.31 6.41 3.12
N GLY A 2 -4.57 6.53 3.55
CA GLY A 2 -4.91 6.74 4.98
C GLY A 2 -4.56 5.58 5.93
N ILE A 3 -4.61 4.32 5.48
CA ILE A 3 -4.29 3.18 6.34
C ILE A 3 -2.79 3.00 6.58
N VAL A 4 -1.94 3.26 5.57
CA VAL A 4 -0.47 3.15 5.67
C VAL A 4 0.08 4.11 6.73
N ASN A 5 -0.35 5.38 6.71
CA ASN A 5 0.04 6.35 7.75
C ASN A 5 -0.47 5.96 9.14
N LYS A 6 -1.61 5.27 9.24
CA LYS A 6 -2.10 4.76 10.51
C LYS A 6 -1.23 3.58 10.97
N CYS A 7 -0.87 2.65 10.09
CA CYS A 7 0.09 1.54 10.31
C CYS A 7 1.44 2.02 10.86
N LEU A 8 1.99 3.07 10.25
CA LEU A 8 3.21 3.74 10.72
C LEU A 8 3.12 4.18 12.19
N ARG A 9 2.05 4.87 12.57
CA ARG A 9 1.94 5.48 13.90
C ARG A 9 1.86 4.48 15.04
N ALA A 10 1.36 3.25 14.83
CA ALA A 10 1.36 2.26 15.91
C ALA A 10 2.63 1.41 15.95
N LEU A 11 3.33 1.26 14.82
CA LEU A 11 4.71 0.75 14.85
C LEU A 11 5.59 1.64 15.75
N ASP A 12 5.39 2.96 15.72
CA ASP A 12 6.01 3.95 16.62
C ASP A 12 5.51 3.92 18.09
N GLY A 13 4.80 2.87 18.52
CA GLY A 13 4.39 2.70 19.93
C GLY A 13 3.09 3.38 20.33
N ARG A 14 2.40 4.09 19.42
CA ARG A 14 1.14 4.78 19.75
C ARG A 14 -0.06 3.82 19.65
N ARG A 15 -1.07 4.02 20.50
CA ARG A 15 -2.38 3.41 20.28
C ARG A 15 -3.13 4.20 19.22
N VAL A 16 -3.66 3.52 18.21
CA VAL A 16 -4.30 4.16 17.05
C VAL A 16 -5.74 3.66 16.92
N HIS A 17 -6.69 4.60 16.87
CA HIS A 17 -8.08 4.29 16.52
C HIS A 17 -8.31 4.61 15.05
N VAL A 18 -8.80 3.61 14.31
CA VAL A 18 -9.08 3.71 12.88
C VAL A 18 -10.59 3.78 12.73
N ILE A 19 -11.08 4.99 12.46
CA ILE A 19 -12.46 5.20 12.02
C ILE A 19 -12.45 5.18 10.49
N GLU A 20 -13.24 4.30 9.91
CA GLU A 20 -13.44 4.20 8.47
C GLU A 20 -14.94 4.09 8.16
N ARG A 21 -15.37 4.73 7.07
CA ARG A 21 -16.78 4.76 6.67
C ARG A 21 -17.26 3.38 6.23
N ASP A 22 -16.40 2.65 5.52
CA ASP A 22 -16.71 1.36 4.92
C ASP A 22 -15.44 0.49 4.92
N LEU A 23 -15.53 -0.66 5.57
CA LEU A 23 -14.45 -1.63 5.68
C LEU A 23 -14.49 -2.70 4.57
N THR A 24 -15.50 -2.66 3.70
CA THR A 24 -15.55 -3.56 2.53
C THR A 24 -14.45 -3.24 1.52
N GLU A 25 -14.22 -4.18 0.61
CA GLU A 25 -13.22 -4.07 -0.43
C GLU A 25 -13.52 -2.85 -1.35
N PRO A 26 -12.63 -1.83 -1.45
CA PRO A 26 -13.00 -0.58 -2.12
C PRO A 26 -13.01 -0.70 -3.65
N ASP A 27 -14.15 -0.57 -4.32
CA ASP A 27 -14.21 -0.61 -5.80
C ASP A 27 -13.61 0.63 -6.49
N ARG A 28 -12.28 0.68 -6.67
CA ARG A 28 -11.55 1.77 -7.34
C ARG A 28 -10.33 1.29 -8.15
N ILE A 29 -10.09 1.95 -9.29
CA ILE A 29 -8.91 1.79 -10.18
C ILE A 29 -7.69 2.66 -9.78
N VAL A 30 -7.81 3.45 -8.71
CA VAL A 30 -6.77 4.41 -8.31
C VAL A 30 -5.78 3.75 -7.35
N GLY A 31 -4.47 3.95 -7.56
CA GLY A 31 -3.41 3.53 -6.63
C GLY A 31 -2.81 2.15 -6.91
N GLU A 32 -2.84 1.70 -8.16
CA GLU A 32 -2.40 0.36 -8.55
C GLU A 32 -0.89 0.22 -8.74
N LEU A 33 -0.10 1.28 -8.56
CA LEU A 33 1.37 1.24 -8.68
C LEU A 33 2.04 1.83 -7.44
N LEU A 34 2.72 0.98 -6.69
CA LEU A 34 3.66 1.36 -5.64
C LEU A 34 5.05 1.58 -6.27
N GLN A 35 5.61 2.79 -6.11
CA GLN A 35 6.97 3.09 -6.57
C GLN A 35 8.01 2.29 -5.74
N PRO A 36 9.23 2.05 -6.27
CA PRO A 36 10.27 1.32 -5.54
C PRO A 36 10.54 1.86 -4.14
N GLY A 37 10.58 3.19 -3.96
CA GLY A 37 10.77 3.80 -2.64
C GLY A 37 9.61 3.53 -1.67
N GLY A 38 8.38 3.41 -2.18
CA GLY A 38 7.23 3.01 -1.38
C GLY A 38 7.31 1.55 -0.95
N TYR A 39 7.77 0.66 -1.82
CA TYR A 39 8.00 -0.75 -1.48
C TYR A 39 9.11 -0.91 -0.45
N LEU A 40 10.25 -0.23 -0.64
CA LEU A 40 11.33 -0.21 0.35
C LEU A 40 10.86 0.29 1.72
N LYS A 41 9.93 1.27 1.74
CA LYS A 41 9.33 1.71 2.99
C LYS A 41 8.45 0.65 3.64
N LEU A 42 7.75 -0.20 2.88
CA LEU A 42 7.03 -1.33 3.45
C LEU A 42 7.98 -2.34 4.09
N VAL A 43 9.10 -2.67 3.42
CA VAL A 43 10.15 -3.55 3.95
C VAL A 43 10.74 -3.00 5.25
N GLU A 44 11.07 -1.71 5.29
CA GLU A 44 11.57 -1.04 6.50
C GLU A 44 10.60 -1.15 7.69
N LEU A 45 9.29 -1.27 7.40
CA LEU A 45 8.22 -1.33 8.39
C LEU A 45 7.77 -2.77 8.72
N GLY A 46 8.31 -3.80 8.05
CA GLY A 46 7.84 -5.19 8.19
C GLY A 46 6.42 -5.42 7.63
N LEU A 47 6.06 -4.69 6.57
CA LEU A 47 4.76 -4.70 5.91
C LEU A 47 4.83 -5.15 4.44
N GLU A 48 5.98 -5.65 4.00
CA GLU A 48 6.21 -6.13 2.64
C GLU A 48 5.33 -7.34 2.27
N ASP A 49 4.93 -8.15 3.24
CA ASP A 49 3.99 -9.26 3.07
C ASP A 49 2.58 -8.80 2.61
N CYS A 50 2.26 -7.51 2.80
CA CYS A 50 1.00 -6.94 2.33
C CYS A 50 0.91 -6.82 0.80
N VAL A 51 2.03 -6.95 0.07
CA VAL A 51 2.02 -7.05 -1.40
C VAL A 51 2.20 -8.48 -1.91
N GLU A 52 2.34 -9.47 -1.03
CA GLU A 52 2.40 -10.87 -1.41
C GLU A 52 0.98 -11.45 -1.60
N GLU A 53 0.86 -12.48 -2.44
CA GLU A 53 -0.39 -13.21 -2.70
C GLU A 53 -1.60 -12.37 -3.19
N ILE A 54 -1.38 -11.09 -3.54
CA ILE A 54 -2.40 -10.22 -4.13
C ILE A 54 -2.29 -10.08 -5.65
N ASP A 55 -1.48 -10.94 -6.28
CA ASP A 55 -1.08 -10.86 -7.69
C ASP A 55 -0.32 -9.55 -8.00
N ALA A 56 0.57 -9.15 -7.08
CA ALA A 56 1.41 -7.98 -7.30
C ALA A 56 2.52 -8.30 -8.32
N GLN A 57 2.63 -7.46 -9.34
CA GLN A 57 3.61 -7.57 -10.41
C GLN A 57 4.79 -6.64 -10.16
N ARG A 58 6.02 -7.13 -10.35
CA ARG A 58 7.22 -6.29 -10.23
C ARG A 58 7.28 -5.30 -11.40
N VAL A 59 7.56 -4.04 -11.09
CA VAL A 59 7.73 -2.97 -12.10
C VAL A 59 9.14 -2.42 -12.02
N PHE A 60 9.87 -2.49 -13.14
CA PHE A 60 11.29 -2.13 -13.20
C PHE A 60 11.54 -0.75 -13.84
N GLY A 61 10.50 -0.11 -14.34
CA GLY A 61 10.59 1.17 -15.02
C GLY A 61 9.38 1.40 -15.91
N TYR A 62 9.51 2.33 -16.84
CA TYR A 62 8.44 2.74 -17.75
C TYR A 62 8.86 2.53 -19.20
N ALA A 63 7.90 2.16 -20.05
CA ALA A 63 8.05 2.30 -21.49
C ALA A 63 7.40 3.62 -21.91
N LEU A 64 8.15 4.49 -22.58
CA LEU A 64 7.69 5.78 -23.08
C LEU A 64 7.49 5.69 -24.58
N PHE A 65 6.32 6.08 -25.06
CA PHE A 65 5.96 6.09 -26.48
C PHE A 65 5.61 7.51 -26.90
N LYS A 66 6.23 8.01 -27.96
CA LYS A 66 5.94 9.33 -28.54
C LYS A 66 6.23 9.33 -30.03
N GLU A 67 5.25 9.71 -30.85
CA GLU A 67 5.42 9.93 -32.30
C GLU A 67 6.08 8.74 -33.03
N GLY A 68 5.61 7.52 -32.76
CA GLY A 68 6.18 6.30 -33.35
C GLY A 68 7.54 5.87 -32.78
N LYS A 69 8.16 6.66 -31.91
CA LYS A 69 9.38 6.31 -31.17
C LYS A 69 9.00 5.71 -29.83
N ASN A 70 9.83 4.77 -29.37
CA ASN A 70 9.73 4.21 -28.03
C ASN A 70 11.09 4.20 -27.33
N THR A 71 11.08 4.32 -26.01
CA THR A 71 12.26 4.13 -25.16
C THR A 71 11.85 3.49 -23.84
N LYS A 72 12.79 2.81 -23.19
CA LYS A 72 12.60 2.22 -21.86
C LYS A 72 13.37 3.06 -20.85
N LEU A 73 12.67 3.53 -19.82
CA LEU A 73 13.25 4.24 -18.68
C LEU A 73 13.25 3.28 -17.49
N SER A 74 14.40 2.68 -17.20
CA SER A 74 14.59 1.86 -16.01
C SER A 74 14.65 2.71 -14.75
N TYR A 75 14.14 2.19 -13.63
CA TYR A 75 14.39 2.81 -12.33
C TYR A 75 15.88 2.70 -11.96
N PRO A 76 16.49 3.73 -11.34
CA PRO A 76 17.88 3.72 -10.91
C PRO A 76 18.04 2.94 -9.59
N LEU A 77 18.15 1.61 -9.69
CA LEU A 77 18.05 0.69 -8.55
C LEU A 77 19.40 0.08 -8.15
N GLU A 78 20.50 0.47 -8.78
CA GLU A 78 21.81 -0.18 -8.69
C GLU A 78 22.40 -0.16 -7.26
N LYS A 79 21.98 0.80 -6.44
CA LYS A 79 22.43 0.97 -5.05
C LYS A 79 21.53 0.29 -4.02
N PHE A 80 20.44 -0.33 -4.46
CA PHE A 80 19.44 -0.92 -3.57
C PHE A 80 19.46 -2.45 -3.66
N HIS A 81 18.78 -3.11 -2.72
CA HIS A 81 18.67 -4.56 -2.69
C HIS A 81 18.09 -5.11 -4.01
N SER A 82 18.40 -6.35 -4.36
CA SER A 82 17.99 -7.00 -5.63
C SER A 82 16.47 -7.07 -5.86
N ASP A 83 15.69 -6.88 -4.80
CA ASP A 83 14.23 -6.86 -4.87
C ASP A 83 13.63 -5.44 -4.94
N ALA A 84 14.45 -4.39 -4.82
CA ALA A 84 14.01 -3.01 -4.95
C ALA A 84 13.42 -2.80 -6.35
N SER A 85 12.10 -2.74 -6.42
CA SER A 85 11.33 -2.55 -7.66
C SER A 85 9.94 -2.04 -7.30
N GLY A 86 9.25 -1.44 -8.27
CA GLY A 86 7.85 -1.08 -8.08
C GLY A 86 6.98 -2.33 -7.93
N ARG A 87 5.76 -2.15 -7.45
CA ARG A 87 4.74 -3.20 -7.37
C ARG A 87 3.45 -2.68 -7.99
N SER A 88 2.97 -3.34 -9.03
CA SER A 88 1.66 -3.10 -9.60
C SER A 88 0.67 -4.10 -9.01
N PHE A 89 -0.51 -3.68 -8.54
CA PHE A 89 -1.48 -4.56 -7.90
C PHE A 89 -2.89 -3.96 -7.96
N HIS A 90 -3.90 -4.78 -7.73
CA HIS A 90 -5.23 -4.27 -7.44
C HIS A 90 -5.24 -3.59 -6.07
N ASN A 91 -5.42 -2.27 -6.04
CA ASN A 91 -5.41 -1.46 -4.80
C ASN A 91 -6.36 -2.03 -3.73
N ARG A 92 -7.46 -2.63 -4.17
CA ARG A 92 -8.43 -3.31 -3.33
C ARG A 92 -7.83 -4.40 -2.43
N ARG A 93 -7.11 -5.32 -3.04
CA ARG A 93 -6.45 -6.43 -2.37
C ARG A 93 -5.34 -5.93 -1.45
N PHE A 94 -4.58 -4.94 -1.90
CA PHE A 94 -3.55 -4.31 -1.08
C PHE A 94 -4.12 -3.65 0.18
N ILE A 95 -5.18 -2.84 0.04
CA ILE A 95 -5.84 -2.20 1.20
C ILE A 95 -6.41 -3.26 2.15
N GLN A 96 -7.00 -4.33 1.63
CA GLN A 96 -7.52 -5.42 2.43
C GLN A 96 -6.41 -6.13 3.23
N ARG A 97 -5.28 -6.45 2.60
CA ARG A 97 -4.09 -7.00 3.30
C ARG A 97 -3.56 -6.06 4.38
N MET A 98 -3.49 -4.76 4.10
CA MET A 98 -3.07 -3.76 5.08
C MET A 98 -4.03 -3.69 6.28
N ARG A 99 -5.35 -3.85 6.06
CA ARG A 99 -6.36 -3.90 7.14
C ARG A 99 -6.18 -5.15 7.99
N GLU A 100 -6.04 -6.31 7.37
CA GLU A 100 -5.81 -7.59 8.04
C GLU A 100 -4.55 -7.54 8.89
N LYS A 101 -3.43 -7.07 8.31
CA LYS A 101 -2.16 -6.89 9.02
C LYS A 101 -2.29 -5.90 10.18
N ALA A 102 -2.99 -4.78 10.00
CA ALA A 102 -3.22 -3.83 11.07
C ALA A 102 -4.10 -4.40 12.20
N ALA A 103 -5.07 -5.27 11.88
CA ALA A 103 -5.95 -5.89 12.87
C ALA A 103 -5.24 -6.92 13.76
N THR A 104 -4.15 -7.54 13.29
CA THR A 104 -3.32 -8.45 14.12
C THR A 104 -2.42 -7.69 15.11
N LEU A 105 -2.18 -6.40 14.86
CA LEU A 105 -1.40 -5.56 15.75
C LEU A 105 -2.28 -5.05 16.90
N SER A 106 -1.95 -5.45 18.14
CA SER A 106 -2.69 -5.12 19.37
C SER A 106 -2.90 -3.62 19.65
N LYS A 107 -2.23 -2.75 18.89
CA LYS A 107 -2.29 -1.29 19.02
C LYS A 107 -3.37 -0.63 18.17
N TYR A 108 -4.05 -1.38 17.29
CA TYR A 108 -5.16 -0.88 16.47
C TYR A 108 -6.52 -1.27 17.04
N THR A 109 -7.45 -0.32 16.97
CA THR A 109 -8.88 -0.60 17.15
C THR A 109 -9.62 -0.01 15.97
N PHE A 110 -10.34 -0.86 15.23
CA PHE A 110 -11.18 -0.46 14.11
C PHE A 110 -12.60 -0.22 14.60
N LEU A 111 -13.14 0.95 14.31
CA LEU A 111 -14.53 1.30 14.63
C LEU A 111 -15.25 1.66 13.33
N PRO A 112 -16.32 0.93 12.94
CA PRO A 112 -17.15 1.37 11.83
C PRO A 112 -17.81 2.70 12.22
N SER A 113 -17.85 3.68 11.31
CA SER A 113 -18.58 4.92 11.60
C SER A 113 -20.09 4.64 11.58
N TYR A 114 -20.66 4.30 12.73
CA TYR A 114 -22.11 4.48 12.89
C TYR A 114 -22.40 5.97 12.78
N ARG A 115 -23.33 6.36 11.91
CA ARG A 115 -23.84 7.73 11.87
C ARG A 115 -24.32 8.06 13.28
N PHE A 116 -23.70 9.05 13.93
CA PHE A 116 -24.32 9.72 15.06
C PHE A 116 -25.56 10.43 14.50
N THR A 117 -26.72 9.80 14.59
CA THR A 117 -27.99 10.53 14.50
C THR A 117 -28.04 11.38 15.75
N VAL A 118 -27.88 12.69 15.60
CA VAL A 118 -28.16 13.63 16.68
C VAL A 118 -29.66 13.52 16.97
N SER A 119 -30.00 12.95 18.13
CA SER A 119 -31.32 13.10 18.74
C SER A 119 -31.42 14.46 19.41
#